data_AF-V8CYW5-F1
#
_entry.id   AF-V8CYW5-F1
#
_cell.length_a   1.000
_cell.length_b   1.000
_cell.length_c   1.000
_cell.angle_alpha   90.00
_cell.angle_beta   90.00
_cell.angle_gamma   90.00
#
_symmetry.space_group_name_H-M   'P 1'
#
loop_
_entity.id
_entity.type
_entity.pdbx_description
1 polymer ?
#
loop_
_entity_poly.entity_id
_entity_poly.type
_entity_poly.pdbx_seq_one_letter_code
_entity_poly.pdbx_strand_id
1 'polypeptide(L)'
;MSDDDGYPDGCPTLSRDGQVVGFCPSPNGTHLLVWWRADSEIIGGYETYEAGVTAALRAIAADGLDPDPDDVRVEAAKLEADFVGTDWMGLGF
;
A
#
# COMPACT_ATOMS: atom_id res chain seq x y z
N MET A 1 -11.75 -15.59 18.21
CA MET A 1 -10.68 -15.40 17.21
C MET A 1 -10.81 -13.94 16.84
N SER A 2 -9.78 -13.14 17.10
CA SER A 2 -9.87 -11.71 16.79
C SER A 2 -9.86 -11.57 15.28
N ASP A 3 -11.00 -11.17 14.71
CA ASP A 3 -11.17 -10.74 13.33
C ASP A 3 -10.37 -9.46 13.09
N ASP A 4 -9.04 -9.58 12.98
CA ASP A 4 -8.23 -8.65 12.20
C ASP A 4 -8.43 -9.02 10.71
N ASP A 5 -9.64 -8.76 10.20
CA ASP A 5 -10.01 -8.85 8.77
C ASP A 5 -9.33 -7.75 7.91
N GLY A 6 -8.11 -7.34 8.30
CA GLY A 6 -7.23 -6.45 7.57
C GLY A 6 -6.02 -7.25 7.09
N TYR A 7 -5.68 -7.11 5.81
CA TYR A 7 -4.61 -7.84 5.13
C TYR A 7 -3.33 -8.07 5.97
N PRO A 8 -2.61 -9.18 5.74
CA PRO A 8 -1.61 -9.72 6.67
C PRO A 8 -0.53 -8.72 7.07
N ASP A 9 -0.03 -8.86 8.30
CA ASP A 9 1.05 -8.01 8.87
C ASP A 9 2.35 -8.00 8.07
N GLY A 10 2.52 -8.93 7.12
CA GLY A 10 3.64 -8.94 6.18
C GLY A 10 3.52 -7.93 5.03
N CYS A 11 2.37 -7.27 4.87
CA CYS A 11 2.19 -6.26 3.83
C CYS A 11 2.94 -4.96 4.17
N PRO A 12 3.73 -4.42 3.22
CA PRO A 12 4.37 -3.12 3.40
C PRO A 12 3.38 -2.00 3.71
N THR A 13 3.83 -1.01 4.47
CA THR A 13 2.98 0.11 4.91
C THR A 13 3.67 1.45 4.75
N LEU A 14 2.90 2.47 4.41
CA LEU A 14 3.31 3.87 4.46
C LEU A 14 2.59 4.56 5.61
N SER A 15 3.36 5.18 6.51
CA SER A 15 2.84 5.94 7.65
C SER A 15 3.16 7.42 7.49
N ARG A 16 2.14 8.27 7.45
CA ARG A 16 2.29 9.73 7.33
C ARG A 16 1.10 10.45 7.96
N ASP A 17 1.35 11.59 8.60
CA ASP A 17 0.33 12.43 9.25
C ASP A 17 -0.60 11.69 10.23
N GLY A 18 -0.07 10.65 10.91
CA GLY A 18 -0.83 9.82 11.84
C GLY A 18 -1.73 8.79 11.18
N GLN A 19 -1.76 8.72 9.86
CA GLN A 19 -2.46 7.71 9.09
C GLN A 19 -1.50 6.64 8.57
N VAL A 20 -2.03 5.43 8.37
CA VAL A 20 -1.27 4.28 7.89
C VAL A 20 -2.03 3.65 6.73
N VAL A 21 -1.33 3.50 5.60
CA VAL A 21 -1.82 2.84 4.40
C VAL A 21 -1.02 1.57 4.18
N GLY A 22 -1.72 0.46 3.92
CA GLY A 22 -1.12 -0.83 3.59
C GLY A 22 -1.10 -1.07 2.07
N PHE A 23 -0.14 -1.90 1.66
CA PHE A 23 0.06 -2.32 0.28
C PHE A 23 0.19 -3.83 0.22
N CYS A 24 -0.66 -4.49 -0.55
CA CYS A 24 -0.59 -5.94 -0.74
C CYS A 24 -0.74 -6.29 -2.22
N PRO A 25 -0.14 -7.39 -2.69
CA PRO A 25 -0.50 -7.92 -3.99
C PRO A 25 -1.97 -8.34 -3.96
N SER A 26 -2.64 -8.18 -5.08
CA SER A 26 -3.95 -8.79 -5.27
C SER A 26 -3.83 -10.32 -5.20
N PRO A 27 -4.91 -11.05 -4.83
CA PRO A 27 -4.87 -12.51 -4.74
C PRO A 27 -4.50 -13.25 -6.04
N ASN A 28 -4.55 -12.57 -7.17
CA ASN A 28 -4.14 -13.08 -8.48
C ASN A 28 -2.77 -12.53 -8.94
N GLY A 29 -2.10 -11.72 -8.12
CA GLY A 29 -0.80 -11.11 -8.38
C GLY A 29 -0.78 -10.07 -9.50
N THR A 30 -1.92 -9.61 -10.00
CA THR A 30 -1.97 -8.72 -11.18
C THR A 30 -1.91 -7.24 -10.86
N HIS A 31 -2.21 -6.83 -9.63
CA HIS A 31 -2.21 -5.42 -9.23
C HIS A 31 -1.87 -5.28 -7.74
N LEU A 32 -1.48 -4.07 -7.36
CA LEU A 32 -1.22 -3.63 -6.02
C LEU A 32 -2.51 -3.09 -5.39
N LEU A 33 -2.98 -3.73 -4.33
CA LEU A 33 -4.08 -3.24 -3.51
C LEU A 33 -3.57 -2.26 -2.46
N VAL A 34 -4.23 -1.11 -2.36
CA VAL A 34 -3.91 -0.02 -1.43
C VAL A 34 -5.12 0.20 -0.53
N TRP A 35 -4.90 0.27 0.78
CA TRP A 35 -5.99 0.27 1.76
C TRP A 35 -5.61 0.95 3.08
N TRP A 36 -6.60 1.44 3.81
CA TRP A 36 -6.42 2.06 5.12
C TRP A 36 -6.25 1.01 6.22
N ARG A 37 -5.11 1.02 6.92
CA ARG A 37 -4.85 0.07 8.03
C ARG A 37 -5.84 0.20 9.19
N ALA A 38 -6.44 1.37 9.37
CA ALA A 38 -7.30 1.67 10.52
C ALA A 38 -8.68 0.98 10.46
N ASP A 39 -9.26 0.83 9.27
CA ASP A 39 -10.63 0.36 9.06
C ASP A 39 -10.76 -0.66 7.91
N SER A 40 -9.64 -1.04 7.29
CA SER A 40 -9.59 -1.99 6.17
C SER A 40 -10.33 -1.52 4.92
N GLU A 41 -10.57 -0.21 4.77
CA GLU A 41 -11.19 0.35 3.57
C GLU A 41 -10.20 0.38 2.39
N ILE A 42 -10.64 -0.11 1.23
CA ILE A 42 -9.85 -0.13 0.00
C ILE A 42 -9.82 1.27 -0.62
N ILE A 43 -8.61 1.81 -0.80
CA ILE A 43 -8.37 3.05 -1.57
C ILE A 43 -8.45 2.74 -3.07
N GLY A 44 -7.83 1.64 -3.51
CA GLY A 44 -7.90 1.20 -4.90
C GLY A 44 -6.92 0.06 -5.25
N GLY A 45 -6.99 -0.38 -6.51
CA GLY A 45 -6.06 -1.33 -7.11
C GLY A 45 -5.27 -0.68 -8.25
N TYR A 46 -3.94 -0.87 -8.27
CA TYR A 46 -3.03 -0.15 -9.16
C TYR A 46 -2.02 -1.09 -9.83
N GLU A 47 -1.68 -0.81 -11.09
CA GLU A 47 -0.76 -1.67 -11.86
C GLU A 47 0.72 -1.42 -11.55
N THR A 48 1.04 -0.30 -10.89
CA THR A 48 2.42 0.07 -10.54
C THR A 48 2.53 0.56 -9.10
N TYR A 49 3.71 0.40 -8.51
CA TYR A 49 4.03 0.93 -7.18
C TYR A 49 3.87 2.44 -7.11
N GLU A 50 4.33 3.16 -8.14
CA GLU A 50 4.20 4.63 -8.22
C GLU A 50 2.73 5.08 -8.21
N ALA A 51 1.85 4.38 -8.93
CA ALA A 51 0.43 4.70 -8.95
C ALA A 51 -0.24 4.44 -7.59
N GLY A 52 0.12 3.33 -6.93
CA GLY A 52 -0.37 3.01 -5.59
C GLY A 52 0.10 4.00 -4.53
N VAL A 53 1.39 4.36 -4.54
CA VAL A 53 1.96 5.36 -3.63
C VAL A 53 1.36 6.74 -3.88
N THR A 54 1.17 7.12 -5.13
CA THR A 54 0.49 8.39 -5.47
C THR A 54 -0.90 8.43 -4.87
N ALA A 55 -1.67 7.36 -5.03
CA ALA A 55 -3.02 7.28 -4.45
C ALA A 55 -3.00 7.30 -2.91
N ALA A 56 -2.07 6.59 -2.28
CA ALA A 56 -1.91 6.59 -0.83
C ALA A 56 -1.60 8.00 -0.30
N LEU A 57 -0.63 8.70 -0.89
CA LEU A 57 -0.25 10.04 -0.47
C LEU A 57 -1.38 11.06 -0.73
N ARG A 58 -2.08 10.97 -1.87
CA ARG A 58 -3.28 11.78 -2.12
C ARG A 58 -4.37 11.53 -1.09
N ALA A 59 -4.61 10.27 -0.73
CA ALA A 59 -5.62 9.89 0.25
C ALA A 59 -5.28 10.41 1.65
N ILE A 60 -3.99 10.42 2.02
CA ILE A 60 -3.49 10.96 3.29
C ILE A 60 -3.62 12.49 3.34
N ALA A 61 -3.18 13.18 2.29
CA ALA A 61 -3.26 14.63 2.25
C ALA A 61 -4.71 15.14 2.24
N ALA A 62 -5.61 14.39 1.59
CA ALA A 62 -7.05 14.69 1.47
C ALA A 62 -7.35 16.12 0.96
N ASP A 63 -6.39 16.76 0.30
CA ASP A 63 -6.46 18.14 -0.21
C ASP A 63 -6.78 18.20 -1.72
N GLY A 64 -6.77 17.04 -2.38
CA GLY A 64 -7.02 16.91 -3.82
C GLY A 64 -5.83 17.30 -4.70
N LEU A 65 -4.65 17.52 -4.10
CA LEU A 65 -3.42 17.85 -4.82
C LEU A 65 -2.60 16.59 -5.11
N ASP A 66 -1.77 16.68 -6.13
CA ASP A 66 -0.81 15.63 -6.45
C ASP A 66 0.39 15.71 -5.51
N PRO A 67 0.85 14.57 -4.96
CA PRO A 67 2.06 14.53 -4.16
C PRO A 67 3.28 14.88 -5.01
N ASP A 68 4.37 15.26 -4.34
CA ASP A 68 5.64 15.52 -5.00
C ASP A 68 6.12 14.25 -5.75
N PRO A 69 6.44 14.34 -7.06
CA PRO A 69 6.93 13.20 -7.83
C PRO A 69 8.20 12.55 -7.26
N ASP A 70 9.06 13.31 -6.59
CA ASP A 70 10.28 12.77 -5.98
C ASP A 70 9.95 11.98 -4.71
N ASP A 71 8.99 12.45 -3.90
CA ASP A 71 8.46 11.69 -2.76
C ASP A 71 7.83 10.37 -3.25
N VAL A 72 7.02 10.43 -4.31
CA VAL A 72 6.39 9.23 -4.91
C VAL A 72 7.46 8.23 -5.35
N ARG A 73 8.52 8.67 -6.03
CA ARG A 73 9.60 7.78 -6.49
C ARG A 73 10.35 7.12 -5.33
N VAL A 74 10.67 7.89 -4.29
CA VAL A 74 11.38 7.37 -3.12
C VAL A 74 10.54 6.33 -2.40
N GLU A 75 9.27 6.61 -2.14
CA GLU A 75 8.38 5.68 -1.47
C GLU A 75 8.04 4.46 -2.35
N ALA A 76 7.89 4.63 -3.66
CA ALA A 76 7.68 3.52 -4.59
C ALA A 76 8.88 2.58 -4.64
N ALA A 77 10.11 3.11 -4.64
CA ALA A 77 11.32 2.29 -4.63
C ALA A 77 11.49 1.51 -3.32
N LYS A 78 11.14 2.11 -2.17
CA LYS A 78 11.10 1.39 -0.89
C LYS A 78 10.05 0.29 -0.90
N LEU A 79 8.85 0.62 -1.38
CA LEU A 79 7.75 -0.32 -1.49
C LEU A 79 8.13 -1.52 -2.38
N GLU A 80 8.72 -1.26 -3.54
CA GLU A 80 9.22 -2.32 -4.43
C GLU A 80 10.26 -3.20 -3.74
N ALA A 81 11.21 -2.60 -3.02
CA ALA A 81 12.23 -3.35 -2.29
C ALA A 81 11.62 -4.25 -1.21
N ASP A 82 10.63 -3.74 -0.45
CA ASP A 82 9.92 -4.53 0.57
C ASP A 82 9.10 -5.66 -0.06
N PHE A 83 8.47 -5.41 -1.21
CA PHE A 83 7.74 -6.42 -1.98
C PHE A 83 8.66 -7.53 -2.49
N VAL A 84 9.80 -7.18 -3.08
CA VAL A 84 10.77 -8.17 -3.58
C VAL A 84 11.42 -8.96 -2.43
N GLY A 85 11.58 -8.33 -1.27
CA GLY A 85 12.11 -8.96 -0.06
C GLY A 85 11.12 -9.88 0.67
N THR A 86 9.83 -9.81 0.33
CA THR A 86 8.76 -10.56 1.02
C THR A 86 8.48 -11.89 0.30
N ASP A 87 8.49 -13.00 1.06
CA ASP A 87 8.08 -14.32 0.56
C ASP A 87 6.54 -14.43 0.54
N TRP A 88 5.93 -13.90 -0.51
CA TRP A 88 4.48 -13.90 -0.70
C TRP A 88 3.88 -15.31 -0.80
N MET A 89 4.64 -16.26 -1.36
CA MET A 89 4.23 -17.68 -1.44
C MET A 89 4.11 -18.31 -0.06
N GLY A 90 5.02 -17.96 0.86
CA GLY A 90 4.95 -18.37 2.26
C GLY A 90 3.76 -17.75 3.03
N LEU A 91 3.19 -16.66 2.51
CA LEU A 91 2.04 -15.96 3.07
C LEU A 91 0.69 -16.34 2.40
N GLY A 92 0.72 -17.22 1.39
CA GLY A 92 -0.48 -17.72 0.73
C GLY A 92 -1.06 -16.82 -0.38
N PHE A 93 -0.23 -15.96 -0.98
CA PHE A 93 -0.56 -15.17 -2.18
C PHE A 93 0.02 -15.80 -3.45
#